data_AF-A0A529NH17-F1
#
_entry.id   AF-A0A529NH17-F1
#
_cell.length_a   1.000
_cell.length_b   1.000
_cell.length_c   1.000
_cell.angle_alpha   90.00
_cell.angle_beta   90.00
_cell.angle_gamma   90.00
#
_symmetry.space_group_name_H-M   'P 1'
#
loop_
_entity.id
_entity.type
_entity.pdbx_description
1 polymer ?
#
loop_
_entity_poly.entity_id
_entity_poly.type
_entity_poly.pdbx_seq_one_letter_code
_entity_poly.pdbx_strand_id
1 'polypeptide(L)' 'MTAAELQQAAKVLAAMFSCFPQSARADVDMQMRGYLAAVKDAELADVQAAIQRFIRGEARVDSAQFCPSSAQLSIEVR' A
#
# COMPACT_ATOMS: atom_id res chain seq x y z
N MET A 1 -13.01 3.83 6.51
CA MET A 1 -12.65 2.56 7.17
C MET A 1 -12.93 2.59 8.68
N THR A 2 -13.35 1.46 9.26
CA THR A 2 -13.41 1.20 10.70
C THR A 2 -12.02 0.89 11.29
N ALA A 3 -11.90 0.84 12.62
CA ALA A 3 -10.64 0.45 13.29
C ALA A 3 -10.16 -0.95 12.89
N ALA A 4 -11.08 -1.91 12.74
CA ALA A 4 -10.76 -3.27 12.32
C ALA A 4 -10.26 -3.31 10.86
N GLU A 5 -10.88 -2.52 9.98
CA GLU A 5 -10.47 -2.39 8.58
C GLU A 5 -9.10 -1.72 8.45
N LEU A 6 -8.82 -0.69 9.26
CA LEU A 6 -7.51 -0.04 9.31
C LEU A 6 -6.40 -1.01 9.75
N GLN A 7 -6.68 -1.85 10.75
CA GLN A 7 -5.72 -2.88 11.18
C GLN A 7 -5.49 -3.91 10.07
N GLN A 8 -6.52 -4.28 9.31
CA GLN A 8 -6.38 -5.18 8.17
C GLN A 8 -5.63 -4.52 7.01
N ALA A 9 -5.90 -3.25 6.72
CA ALA A 9 -5.18 -2.45 5.72
C ALA A 9 -3.68 -2.37 6.07
N ALA A 10 -3.34 -2.13 7.34
CA ALA A 10 -1.96 -2.11 7.80
C ALA A 10 -1.24 -3.46 7.58
N LYS A 11 -1.94 -4.59 7.82
CA LYS A 11 -1.37 -5.93 7.57
C LYS A 11 -1.06 -6.17 6.09
N VAL A 12 -1.97 -5.80 5.19
CA VAL A 12 -1.74 -6.00 3.75
C VAL A 12 -0.70 -5.02 3.20
N LEU A 13 -0.60 -3.81 3.74
CA LEU A 13 0.48 -2.87 3.43
C LEU A 13 1.84 -3.40 3.88
N ALA A 14 1.92 -4.01 5.07
CA ALA A 14 3.14 -4.64 5.54
C ALA A 14 3.57 -5.81 4.64
N ALA A 15 2.60 -6.59 4.12
CA ALA A 15 2.89 -7.63 3.12
C ALA A 15 3.40 -7.05 1.79
N MET A 16 2.85 -5.92 1.33
CA MET A 16 3.40 -5.21 0.17
C MET A 16 4.85 -4.80 0.42
N PHE A 17 5.13 -4.19 1.57
CA PHE A 17 6.46 -3.71 1.96
C PHE A 17 7.52 -4.81 2.05
N SER A 18 7.14 -6.07 2.31
CA SER A 18 8.06 -7.21 2.30
C SER A 18 8.29 -7.80 0.91
N CYS A 19 7.44 -7.49 -0.08
CA CYS A 19 7.62 -7.90 -1.47
C CYS A 19 8.56 -7.00 -2.27
N PHE A 20 8.92 -5.83 -1.74
CA PHE A 20 9.81 -4.88 -2.39
C PHE A 20 11.09 -4.67 -1.58
N PRO A 21 12.24 -4.41 -2.23
CA PRO A 21 13.46 -4.07 -1.53
C PRO A 21 13.24 -2.82 -0.67
N GLN A 22 13.35 -2.99 0.64
CA GLN A 22 13.24 -1.91 1.62
C GLN A 22 14.44 -0.95 1.45
N SER A 23 14.15 0.33 1.26
CA SER A 23 15.16 1.37 1.39
C SER A 23 15.69 1.35 2.83
N ALA A 24 16.97 1.06 3.03
CA ALA A 24 17.61 0.83 4.35
C ALA A 24 17.56 2.02 5.36
N ARG A 25 16.82 3.09 5.05
CA ARG A 25 16.74 4.34 5.82
C ARG A 25 15.31 4.83 6.09
N ALA A 26 14.28 4.10 5.68
CA ALA A 26 12.90 4.53 5.90
C ALA A 26 12.41 4.15 7.31
N ASP A 27 11.87 5.12 8.04
CA ASP A 27 11.06 4.86 9.23
C ASP A 27 9.76 4.17 8.77
N VAL A 28 9.69 2.86 9.01
CA VAL A 28 8.58 2.00 8.55
C VAL A 28 7.25 2.43 9.17
N ASP A 29 7.25 2.91 10.42
CA ASP A 29 6.03 3.36 11.10
C ASP A 29 5.52 4.68 10.51
N MET A 30 6.44 5.63 10.25
CA MET A 30 6.09 6.89 9.58
C MET A 30 5.59 6.64 8.16
N GLN A 31 6.23 5.72 7.42
CA GLN A 31 5.79 5.32 6.09
C GLN A 31 4.39 4.69 6.15
N MET A 32 4.16 3.71 7.02
CA MET A 32 2.86 3.04 7.19
C MET A 32 1.72 4.03 7.44
N ARG A 33 1.95 5.01 8.31
CA ARG A 33 0.96 6.08 8.58
C ARG A 33 0.62 6.88 7.32
N GLY A 34 1.61 7.19 6.49
CA GLY A 34 1.41 7.88 5.22
C GLY A 34 0.54 7.09 4.23
N TYR A 35 0.72 5.78 4.15
CA TYR A 35 -0.10 4.92 3.27
C TYR A 35 -1.51 4.79 3.78
N LEU A 36 -1.69 4.54 5.08
CA LEU A 36 -3.02 4.47 5.71
C LEU A 36 -3.80 5.78 5.51
N ALA A 37 -3.13 6.93 5.66
CA ALA A 37 -3.76 8.23 5.42
C ALA A 37 -4.21 8.42 3.95
N ALA A 38 -3.47 7.87 2.99
CA ALA A 38 -3.75 7.98 1.57
C ALA A 38 -4.94 7.11 1.08
N VAL A 39 -5.29 6.07 1.85
CA VAL A 39 -6.39 5.13 1.53
C VAL A 39 -7.52 5.13 2.55
N LYS A 40 -7.48 6.01 3.56
CA LYS A 40 -8.46 6.05 4.66
C LYS A 40 -9.92 6.19 4.18
N ASP A 41 -10.09 6.85 3.04
CA ASP A 41 -11.39 7.18 2.42
C ASP A 41 -11.83 6.13 1.39
N ALA A 42 -11.01 5.09 1.16
CA ALA A 42 -11.33 3.99 0.25
C ALA A 42 -11.89 2.76 0.99
N GLU A 43 -12.52 1.87 0.22
CA GLU A 43 -12.98 0.59 0.75
C GLU A 43 -11.80 -0.38 0.95
N LEU A 44 -11.89 -1.22 1.99
CA LEU A 44 -10.84 -2.21 2.28
C LEU A 44 -10.63 -3.19 1.12
N ALA A 45 -11.71 -3.58 0.44
CA ALA A 45 -11.64 -4.48 -0.70
C ALA A 45 -10.80 -3.90 -1.84
N ASP A 46 -10.98 -2.62 -2.16
CA ASP A 46 -10.23 -1.94 -3.21
C ASP A 46 -8.76 -1.77 -2.83
N VAL A 47 -8.47 -1.45 -1.57
CA VAL A 47 -7.10 -1.40 -1.03
C VAL A 47 -6.40 -2.74 -1.16
N GLN A 48 -7.07 -3.84 -0.81
CA GLN A 48 -6.53 -5.19 -0.95
C GLN A 48 -6.29 -5.56 -2.41
N ALA A 49 -7.23 -5.24 -3.30
CA ALA A 49 -7.10 -5.50 -4.73
C ALA A 49 -5.92 -4.73 -5.33
N ALA A 50 -5.79 -3.44 -5.02
CA ALA A 50 -4.69 -2.60 -5.48
C ALA A 50 -3.32 -3.15 -5.00
N ILE A 51 -3.21 -3.50 -3.72
CA ILE A 51 -1.99 -4.10 -3.17
C ILE A 51 -1.64 -5.41 -3.87
N GLN A 52 -2.63 -6.27 -4.13
CA GLN A 52 -2.41 -7.52 -4.88
C GLN A 52 -1.90 -7.25 -6.30
N ARG A 53 -2.45 -6.25 -7.00
CA ARG A 53 -1.95 -5.86 -8.33
C ARG A 53 -0.51 -5.39 -8.27
N PHE A 54 -0.11 -4.62 -7.24
CA PHE A 54 1.28 -4.23 -7.05
C PHE A 54 2.20 -5.42 -6.83
N ILE A 55 1.83 -6.34 -5.92
CA ILE A 55 2.63 -7.53 -5.62
C ILE A 55 2.80 -8.43 -6.86
N ARG A 56 1.76 -8.51 -7.71
CA ARG A 56 1.80 -9.29 -8.96
C ARG A 56 2.46 -8.57 -10.14
N GLY A 57 2.79 -7.28 -9.99
CA GLY A 57 3.27 -6.45 -11.10
C GLY A 57 2.21 -6.13 -12.16
N GLU A 58 0.92 -6.21 -11.81
CA GLU A 58 -0.22 -5.92 -12.68
C GLU A 58 -0.70 -4.46 -12.57
N ALA A 59 -0.21 -3.71 -11.59
CA ALA A 59 -0.57 -2.31 -11.39
C ALA A 59 0.01 -1.41 -12.50
N ARG A 60 -0.73 -0.36 -12.86
CA ARG A 60 -0.31 0.59 -13.89
C ARG A 60 0.68 1.61 -13.33
N VAL A 61 1.91 1.18 -13.09
CA VAL A 61 3.01 2.04 -12.61
C VAL A 61 4.16 2.09 -13.59
N ASP A 62 4.82 3.25 -13.63
CA ASP A 62 6.00 3.48 -14.48
C ASP A 62 7.19 2.58 -14.12
N SER A 63 7.22 2.02 -12.91
CA SER A 63 8.24 1.06 -12.47
C SER A 63 7.69 0.08 -11.44
N ALA A 64 7.73 -1.22 -11.76
CA ALA A 64 7.39 -2.32 -10.85
C ALA A 64 8.59 -2.81 -10.01
N GLN A 65 9.76 -2.17 -10.13
CA GLN A 65 10.99 -2.59 -9.47
C GLN A 65 11.10 -2.10 -8.01
N PHE A 66 10.31 -1.09 -7.65
CA PHE A 66 10.31 -0.47 -6.34
C PHE A 66 8.93 -0.54 -5.70
N CYS A 67 8.90 -0.41 -4.37
CA CYS A 67 7.64 -0.30 -3.65
C CYS A 67 6.86 0.92 -4.19
N PRO A 68 5.58 0.76 -4.55
CA PRO A 68 4.75 1.89 -5.01
C PRO A 68 4.63 2.91 -3.90
N SER A 69 4.59 4.20 -4.24
CA SER A 69 4.35 5.30 -3.29
C SER A 69 2.91 5.33 -2.77
N SER A 70 2.66 6.04 -1.66
CA SER A 70 1.31 6.22 -1.12
C SER A 70 0.36 6.92 -2.11
N ALA A 71 0.88 7.82 -2.95
CA ALA A 71 0.13 8.47 -4.02
C ALA A 71 -0.27 7.46 -5.12
N GLN A 72 0.66 6.60 -5.55
CA GLN A 72 0.36 5.55 -6.54
C GLN A 72 -0.68 4.56 -6.01
N LEU A 73 -0.60 4.19 -4.72
CA LEU A 73 -1.63 3.37 -4.10
C LEU A 73 -2.99 4.09 -4.09
N SER A 74 -3.04 5.37 -3.71
CA SER A 74 -4.29 6.14 -3.69
C SER A 74 -4.95 6.25 -5.08
N ILE A 75 -4.15 6.24 -6.15
CA ILE A 75 -4.63 6.24 -7.53
C ILE A 75 -5.14 4.85 -7.94
N GLU A 76 -4.42 3.78 -7.63
CA GLU A 76 -4.76 2.40 -8.02
C GLU A 76 -6.01 1.84 -7.31
N VAL A 77 -6.33 2.41 -6.14
CA VAL A 77 -7.52 2.09 -5.35
C VAL A 77 -8.80 2.73 -5.92
N ARG A 78 -8.69 3.69 -6.85
CA ARG A 78 -9.83 4.40 -7.48
C ARG A 78 -10.34 3.73 -8.74
#